data_AF-A0A2S9AQA4-F1
#
_entry.id   AF-A0A2S9AQA4-F1
#
_cell.length_a   1.000
_cell.length_b   1.000
_cell.length_c   1.000
_cell.angle_alpha   90.00
_cell.angle_beta   90.00
_cell.angle_gamma   90.00
#
_symmetry.space_group_name_H-M   'P 1'
#
loop_
_entity.id
_entity.type
_entity.pdbx_description
1 polymer ?
#
loop_
_entity_poly.entity_id
_entity_poly.type
_entity_poly.pdbx_seq_one_letter_code
_entity_poly.pdbx_strand_id
1 'polypeptide(L)'
;MRLVAALLLLALTGPTWAGQMAVVMPGGGLIYKKVESIRERKFSNLVEQKTDFSCGAAALATILRQAYWMDVDEDHVIKGMLINADQDLVRTQGFSMLDMKRYLESIGMRARGYRITPEVLMTVKVPVVVLQEIRGYKHFVVLQRSDKDWVYIGDPVLGHKRYAQADFVKGWNGIVFAVLGEGYDKTNALLSPPTPLTASNQLNTFTPVRDSELMDFGFIQSDFF
;
A
#
# COMPACT_ATOMS: atom_id res chain seq x y z
N MET A 1 37.17 9.33 28.19
CA MET A 1 36.75 10.39 27.25
C MET A 1 35.95 9.88 26.05
N ARG A 2 36.40 8.84 25.32
CA ARG A 2 35.67 8.34 24.11
C ARG A 2 34.25 7.79 24.40
N LEU A 3 34.06 7.08 25.51
CA LEU A 3 32.74 6.54 25.91
C LEU A 3 31.73 7.62 26.30
N VAL A 4 32.18 8.70 26.95
CA VAL A 4 31.33 9.85 27.31
C VAL A 4 30.90 10.62 26.06
N ALA A 5 31.81 10.80 25.10
CA ALA A 5 31.49 11.44 23.82
C ALA A 5 30.48 10.60 23.00
N ALA A 6 30.60 9.28 22.99
CA ALA A 6 29.67 8.38 22.32
C ALA A 6 28.26 8.41 22.96
N LEU A 7 28.18 8.44 24.29
CA LEU A 7 26.90 8.59 25.00
C LEU A 7 26.25 9.96 24.76
N LEU A 8 27.04 11.03 24.66
CA LEU A 8 26.54 12.37 24.33
C LEU A 8 26.00 12.45 22.90
N LEU A 9 26.65 11.77 21.95
CA LEU A 9 26.20 11.68 20.55
C LEU A 9 24.91 10.87 20.40
N LEU A 10 24.71 9.79 21.18
CA LEU A 10 23.44 9.06 21.24
C LEU A 10 22.31 9.85 21.92
N ALA A 11 22.63 10.78 22.84
CA ALA A 11 21.63 11.64 23.47
C ALA A 11 21.14 12.77 22.54
N LEU A 12 21.91 13.11 21.50
CA LEU A 12 21.55 14.11 20.48
C LEU A 12 20.69 13.54 19.35
N THR A 13 20.54 12.23 19.23
CA THR A 13 19.59 11.61 18.30
C THR A 13 18.20 11.54 18.93
N GLY A 14 17.54 12.70 19.02
CA GLY A 14 16.12 12.75 19.40
C GLY A 14 15.24 12.07 18.34
N PRO A 15 14.03 11.60 18.70
CA PRO A 15 13.10 11.07 17.71
C PRO A 15 12.73 12.18 16.72
N THR A 16 12.99 11.96 15.44
CA THR A 16 12.55 12.84 14.37
C THR A 16 11.03 12.74 14.27
N TRP A 17 10.31 13.71 14.80
CA TRP A 17 8.86 13.80 14.63
C TRP A 17 8.57 14.41 13.26
N ALA A 18 7.63 13.83 12.53
CA ALA A 18 7.09 14.42 11.31
C ALA A 18 6.57 15.83 11.62
N GLY A 19 7.20 16.86 11.04
CA GLY A 19 6.78 18.24 11.23
C GLY A 19 5.36 18.47 10.69
N GLN A 20 4.59 19.33 11.35
CA GLN A 20 3.37 19.88 10.77
C GLN A 20 3.74 21.18 10.06
N MET A 21 3.37 21.32 8.79
CA MET A 21 3.53 22.57 8.05
C MET A 21 2.19 23.32 8.03
N ALA A 22 2.20 24.60 8.39
CA ALA A 22 1.05 25.47 8.18
C ALA A 22 1.04 25.90 6.71
N VAL A 23 -0.02 25.53 6.00
CA VAL A 23 -0.29 26.00 4.64
C VAL A 23 -1.32 27.11 4.73
N VAL A 24 -0.96 28.28 4.23
CA VAL A 24 -1.87 29.44 4.14
C VAL A 24 -2.79 29.22 2.95
N MET A 25 -4.09 29.20 3.20
CA MET A 25 -5.12 29.14 2.15
C MET A 25 -5.48 30.54 1.65
N PRO A 26 -6.00 30.66 0.41
CA PRO A 26 -6.71 31.86 -0.02
C PRO A 26 -7.79 32.23 0.99
N GLY A 27 -7.80 33.48 1.45
CA GLY A 27 -8.67 33.94 2.53
C GLY A 27 -8.06 33.88 3.94
N GLY A 28 -6.78 33.53 4.08
CA GLY A 28 -6.02 33.68 5.34
C GLY A 28 -6.21 32.54 6.36
N GLY A 29 -6.93 31.48 6.00
CA GLY A 29 -7.05 30.28 6.83
C GLY A 29 -5.74 29.48 6.87
N LEU A 30 -5.36 28.98 8.05
CA LEU A 30 -4.21 28.09 8.21
C LEU A 30 -4.68 26.62 8.22
N ILE A 31 -4.17 25.82 7.29
CA ILE A 31 -4.34 24.36 7.31
C ILE A 31 -3.02 23.74 7.75
N TYR A 32 -3.04 23.00 8.86
CA TYR A 32 -1.90 22.22 9.31
C TYR A 32 -1.88 20.87 8.60
N LYS A 33 -0.91 20.70 7.69
CA LYS A 33 -0.70 19.43 6.98
C LYS A 33 0.46 18.67 7.63
N LYS A 34 0.21 17.41 8.00
CA LYS A 34 1.27 16.50 8.42
C LYS A 34 2.22 16.27 7.25
N VAL A 35 3.51 16.52 7.45
CA VAL A 35 4.54 16.25 6.43
C VAL A 35 4.87 14.77 6.45
N GLU A 36 4.85 14.14 5.29
CA GLU A 36 5.23 12.75 5.11
C GLU A 36 6.46 12.67 4.20
N SER A 37 7.40 11.80 4.54
CA SER A 37 8.51 11.46 3.67
C SER A 37 8.03 10.69 2.43
N ILE A 38 8.87 10.69 1.37
CA ILE A 38 8.62 9.91 0.16
C ILE A 38 8.41 8.42 0.47
N ARG A 39 9.17 7.89 1.44
CA ARG A 39 9.04 6.49 1.88
C ARG A 39 7.71 6.24 2.58
N GLU A 40 7.32 7.09 3.54
CA GLU A 40 6.04 6.96 4.25
C GLU A 40 4.87 7.04 3.27
N ARG A 41 4.90 7.98 2.33
CA ARG A 41 3.86 8.11 1.32
C ARG A 41 3.77 6.88 0.41
N LYS A 42 4.92 6.33 0.02
CA LYS A 42 5.03 5.13 -0.83
C LYS A 42 4.35 3.91 -0.20
N PHE A 43 4.38 3.78 1.14
CA PHE A 43 3.77 2.68 1.89
C PHE A 43 2.55 3.09 2.73
N SER A 44 1.96 4.25 2.46
CA SER A 44 0.81 4.73 3.22
C SER A 44 -0.33 3.69 3.22
N ASN A 45 -0.84 3.33 4.40
CA ASN A 45 -1.88 2.29 4.55
C ASN A 45 -1.47 0.88 4.08
N LEU A 46 -0.18 0.61 3.84
CA LEU A 46 0.35 -0.72 3.54
C LEU A 46 1.19 -1.23 4.72
N VAL A 47 1.23 -2.55 4.91
CA VAL A 47 2.19 -3.20 5.80
C VAL A 47 3.43 -3.53 4.96
N GLU A 48 4.55 -2.86 5.24
CA GLU A 48 5.84 -3.11 4.58
C GLU A 48 6.40 -4.46 5.03
N GLN A 49 6.83 -5.28 4.06
CA GLN A 49 7.48 -6.56 4.30
C GLN A 49 8.89 -6.35 4.84
N LYS A 50 9.25 -7.06 5.92
CA LYS A 50 10.57 -6.99 6.57
C LYS A 50 11.36 -8.28 6.50
N THR A 51 10.69 -9.42 6.24
CA THR A 51 11.33 -10.74 6.20
C THR A 51 11.33 -11.30 4.77
N ASP A 52 12.23 -12.23 4.47
CA ASP A 52 12.19 -12.93 3.19
C ASP A 52 10.99 -13.87 3.13
N PHE A 53 10.42 -14.03 1.94
CA PHE A 53 9.30 -14.95 1.65
C PHE A 53 8.00 -14.74 2.45
N SER A 54 7.83 -13.57 3.08
CA SER A 54 6.65 -13.17 3.86
C SER A 54 5.68 -12.24 3.13
N CYS A 55 5.84 -12.04 1.81
CA CYS A 55 4.99 -11.15 1.02
C CYS A 55 3.49 -11.46 1.16
N GLY A 56 3.12 -12.75 1.24
CA GLY A 56 1.75 -13.18 1.52
C GLY A 56 1.25 -12.75 2.90
N ALA A 57 2.11 -12.81 3.92
CA ALA A 57 1.80 -12.38 5.28
C ALA A 57 1.55 -10.87 5.34
N ALA A 58 2.44 -10.08 4.73
CA ALA A 58 2.34 -8.62 4.71
C ALA A 58 1.15 -8.12 3.85
N ALA A 59 0.88 -8.76 2.71
CA ALA A 59 -0.31 -8.48 1.91
C ALA A 59 -1.59 -8.79 2.69
N LEU A 60 -1.62 -9.91 3.43
CA LEU A 60 -2.76 -10.26 4.26
C LEU A 60 -2.92 -9.30 5.43
N ALA A 61 -1.85 -8.98 6.16
CA ALA A 61 -1.85 -8.01 7.25
C ALA A 61 -2.38 -6.63 6.78
N THR A 62 -2.02 -6.22 5.57
CA THR A 62 -2.55 -4.99 4.95
C THR A 62 -4.07 -5.02 4.82
N ILE A 63 -4.64 -6.10 4.28
CA ILE A 63 -6.10 -6.24 4.14
C ILE A 63 -6.76 -6.29 5.52
N LEU A 64 -6.24 -7.08 6.46
CA LEU A 64 -6.80 -7.21 7.80
C LEU A 64 -6.80 -5.89 8.56
N ARG A 65 -5.72 -5.12 8.45
CA ARG A 65 -5.58 -3.83 9.11
C ARG A 65 -6.48 -2.77 8.50
N GLN A 66 -6.52 -2.66 7.18
CA GLN A 66 -7.23 -1.56 6.52
C GLN A 66 -8.71 -1.87 6.29
N ALA A 67 -9.06 -3.10 5.89
CA ALA A 67 -10.42 -3.45 5.53
C ALA A 67 -11.24 -3.97 6.72
N TYR A 68 -10.60 -4.45 7.78
CA TYR A 68 -11.26 -5.04 8.96
C TYR A 68 -10.86 -4.38 10.27
N TRP A 69 -10.06 -3.31 10.24
CA TRP A 69 -9.61 -2.55 11.41
C TRP A 69 -8.92 -3.39 12.49
N MET A 70 -8.29 -4.50 12.10
CA MET A 70 -7.56 -5.37 13.02
C MET A 70 -6.14 -4.86 13.22
N ASP A 71 -5.72 -4.72 14.48
CA ASP A 71 -4.36 -4.30 14.82
C ASP A 71 -3.37 -5.46 14.69
N VAL A 72 -3.10 -5.86 13.44
CA VAL A 72 -2.18 -6.94 13.09
C VAL A 72 -1.07 -6.41 12.20
N ASP A 73 0.16 -6.84 12.44
CA ASP A 73 1.32 -6.57 11.60
C ASP A 73 1.79 -7.82 10.87
N GLU A 74 2.89 -7.70 10.13
CA GLU A 74 3.49 -8.81 9.40
C GLU A 74 3.88 -9.97 10.34
N ASP A 75 4.55 -9.67 11.46
CA ASP A 75 5.05 -10.68 12.40
C ASP A 75 3.90 -11.45 13.05
N HIS A 76 2.82 -10.77 13.42
CA HIS A 76 1.61 -11.39 13.95
C HIS A 76 1.00 -12.38 12.96
N VAL A 77 0.87 -11.99 11.68
CA VAL A 77 0.31 -12.85 10.64
C VAL A 77 1.25 -14.00 10.29
N ILE A 78 2.58 -13.78 10.26
CA ILE A 78 3.58 -14.85 10.11
C ILE A 78 3.41 -15.91 11.20
N LYS A 79 3.41 -15.48 12.47
CA LYS A 79 3.27 -16.39 13.62
C LYS A 79 1.98 -17.19 13.56
N GLY A 80 0.87 -16.55 13.21
CA GLY A 80 -0.41 -17.22 13.04
C GLY A 80 -0.42 -18.25 11.92
N MET A 81 0.17 -17.94 10.76
CA MET A 81 0.25 -18.88 9.64
C MET A 81 1.17 -20.06 9.92
N LEU A 82 2.30 -19.84 10.62
CA LEU A 82 3.26 -20.90 10.95
C LEU A 82 2.71 -22.02 11.84
N ILE A 83 1.61 -21.78 12.56
CA ILE A 83 0.96 -22.81 13.39
C ILE A 83 0.46 -23.99 12.54
N ASN A 84 -0.04 -23.72 11.33
CA ASN A 84 -0.68 -24.71 10.46
C ASN A 84 0.04 -24.92 9.11
N ALA A 85 1.21 -24.30 8.95
CA ALA A 85 2.03 -24.35 7.75
C ALA A 85 3.22 -25.29 7.93
N ASP A 86 3.74 -25.82 6.81
CA ASP A 86 4.99 -26.57 6.79
C ASP A 86 6.18 -25.58 6.84
N GLN A 87 6.90 -25.57 7.96
CA GLN A 87 7.98 -24.59 8.18
C GLN A 87 9.15 -24.76 7.21
N ASP A 88 9.45 -25.99 6.78
CA ASP A 88 10.56 -26.24 5.86
C ASP A 88 10.22 -25.76 4.45
N LEU A 89 8.96 -25.93 4.06
CA LEU A 89 8.44 -25.38 2.80
C LEU A 89 8.40 -23.83 2.84
N VAL A 90 7.89 -23.24 3.93
CA VAL A 90 7.79 -21.78 4.07
C VAL A 90 9.17 -21.12 4.04
N ARG A 91 10.20 -21.73 4.63
CA ARG A 91 11.57 -21.20 4.60
C ARG A 91 12.18 -21.15 3.20
N THR A 92 11.75 -22.03 2.29
CA THR A 92 12.34 -22.16 0.95
C THR A 92 11.48 -21.54 -0.15
N GLN A 93 10.16 -21.52 0.01
CA GLN A 93 9.20 -21.11 -1.01
C GLN A 93 8.25 -20.00 -0.55
N GLY A 94 8.19 -19.71 0.75
CA GLY A 94 7.25 -18.77 1.35
C GLY A 94 5.86 -19.34 1.62
N PHE A 95 4.98 -18.47 2.09
CA PHE A 95 3.59 -18.83 2.39
C PHE A 95 2.77 -19.06 1.14
N SER A 96 1.99 -20.14 1.12
CA SER A 96 1.03 -20.42 0.06
C SER A 96 -0.34 -19.77 0.32
N MET A 97 -1.19 -19.71 -0.71
CA MET A 97 -2.60 -19.32 -0.52
C MET A 97 -3.36 -20.28 0.41
N LEU A 98 -2.93 -21.53 0.51
CA LEU A 98 -3.52 -22.51 1.42
C LEU A 98 -3.18 -22.16 2.88
N ASP A 99 -1.94 -21.74 3.15
CA ASP A 99 -1.52 -21.32 4.49
C ASP A 99 -2.28 -20.07 4.92
N MET A 100 -2.40 -19.08 4.02
CA MET A 100 -3.21 -17.88 4.25
C MET A 100 -4.68 -18.24 4.55
N LYS A 101 -5.25 -19.19 3.80
CA LYS A 101 -6.62 -19.66 4.04
C LYS A 101 -6.77 -20.30 5.43
N ARG A 102 -5.89 -21.23 5.79
CA ARG A 102 -5.94 -21.92 7.09
C ARG A 102 -5.84 -20.94 8.26
N TYR A 103 -4.96 -19.95 8.16
CA TYR A 103 -4.85 -18.90 9.17
C TYR A 103 -6.12 -18.06 9.27
N LEU A 104 -6.68 -17.60 8.16
CA LEU A 104 -7.93 -16.84 8.16
C LEU A 104 -9.08 -17.64 8.78
N GLU A 105 -9.19 -18.93 8.46
CA GLU A 105 -10.19 -19.81 9.05
C GLU A 105 -9.99 -19.99 10.57
N SER A 106 -8.73 -20.03 11.03
CA SER A 106 -8.43 -20.15 12.47
C SER A 106 -8.84 -18.92 13.29
N ILE A 107 -8.95 -17.75 12.66
CA ILE A 107 -9.41 -16.50 13.29
C ILE A 107 -10.89 -16.19 12.98
N GLY A 108 -11.66 -17.19 12.51
CA GLY A 108 -13.09 -17.05 12.26
C GLY A 108 -13.45 -16.32 10.96
N MET A 109 -12.48 -16.06 10.08
CA MET A 109 -12.71 -15.49 8.76
C MET A 109 -12.84 -16.58 7.70
N ARG A 110 -13.36 -16.21 6.53
CA ARG A 110 -13.46 -17.08 5.36
C ARG A 110 -12.51 -16.59 4.29
N ALA A 111 -11.89 -17.50 3.57
CA ALA A 111 -11.04 -17.15 2.44
C ALA A 111 -11.33 -18.03 1.23
N ARG A 112 -11.34 -17.42 0.04
CA ARG A 112 -11.65 -18.13 -1.21
C ARG A 112 -10.73 -17.68 -2.34
N GLY A 113 -10.13 -18.65 -3.01
CA GLY A 113 -9.45 -18.45 -4.29
C GLY A 113 -10.44 -18.58 -5.44
N TYR A 114 -10.48 -17.59 -6.32
CA TYR A 114 -11.28 -17.61 -7.54
C TYR A 114 -10.37 -17.50 -8.75
N ARG A 115 -10.62 -18.32 -9.76
CA ARG A 115 -10.04 -18.11 -11.09
C ARG A 115 -11.00 -17.23 -11.87
N ILE A 116 -10.52 -16.07 -12.30
CA ILE A 116 -11.32 -15.09 -13.04
C ILE A 116 -10.57 -14.66 -14.31
N THR A 117 -11.31 -14.19 -15.30
CA THR A 117 -10.74 -13.64 -16.52
C THR A 117 -10.37 -12.17 -16.33
N PRO A 118 -9.47 -11.60 -17.15
CA PRO A 118 -9.08 -10.19 -17.07
C PRO A 118 -10.24 -9.20 -17.16
N GLU A 119 -11.30 -9.53 -17.89
CA GLU A 119 -12.47 -8.67 -18.08
C GLU A 119 -13.27 -8.53 -16.78
N VAL A 120 -13.30 -9.60 -15.98
CA VAL A 120 -13.98 -9.63 -14.67
C VAL A 120 -13.19 -8.86 -13.62
N LEU A 121 -11.89 -8.61 -13.82
CA LEU A 121 -11.05 -7.88 -12.86
C LEU A 121 -11.65 -6.52 -12.48
N MET A 122 -12.20 -5.79 -13.46
CA MET A 122 -12.83 -4.47 -13.27
C MET A 122 -14.09 -4.52 -12.38
N THR A 123 -14.69 -5.70 -12.23
CA THR A 123 -15.89 -5.89 -11.39
C THR A 123 -15.53 -6.17 -9.93
N VAL A 124 -14.26 -6.46 -9.64
CA VAL A 124 -13.75 -6.74 -8.29
C VAL A 124 -13.67 -5.42 -7.52
N LYS A 125 -14.65 -5.18 -6.65
CA LYS A 125 -14.79 -3.96 -5.83
C LYS A 125 -14.19 -4.06 -4.42
N VAL A 126 -13.58 -5.18 -4.10
CA VAL A 126 -12.97 -5.44 -2.79
C VAL A 126 -11.47 -5.69 -2.97
N PRO A 127 -10.63 -5.28 -2.01
CA PRO A 127 -9.22 -5.57 -2.10
C PRO A 127 -9.00 -7.08 -1.95
N VAL A 128 -8.19 -7.65 -2.83
CA VAL A 128 -7.89 -9.09 -2.88
C VAL A 128 -6.40 -9.32 -2.98
N VAL A 129 -5.92 -10.45 -2.49
CA VAL A 129 -4.52 -10.86 -2.69
C VAL A 129 -4.40 -11.53 -4.06
N VAL A 130 -3.40 -11.16 -4.84
CA VAL A 130 -3.11 -11.78 -6.14
C VAL A 130 -1.66 -12.21 -6.21
N LEU A 131 -1.39 -13.24 -7.02
CA LEU A 131 -0.04 -13.67 -7.31
C LEU A 131 0.42 -13.05 -8.62
N GLN A 132 1.44 -12.19 -8.54
CA GLN A 132 2.09 -11.57 -9.68
C GLN A 132 3.45 -12.21 -9.92
N GLU A 133 3.80 -12.43 -11.18
CA GLU A 133 5.12 -12.85 -11.62
C GLU A 133 5.81 -11.70 -12.34
N ILE A 134 6.98 -11.30 -11.84
CA ILE A 134 7.79 -10.23 -12.41
C ILE A 134 9.19 -10.79 -12.63
N ARG A 135 9.59 -10.92 -13.91
CA ARG A 135 10.93 -11.41 -14.30
C ARG A 135 11.29 -12.77 -13.66
N GLY A 136 10.32 -13.69 -13.60
CA GLY A 136 10.47 -15.03 -13.01
C GLY A 136 10.35 -15.09 -11.48
N TYR A 137 10.15 -13.95 -10.80
CA TYR A 137 9.90 -13.90 -9.36
C TYR A 137 8.41 -13.81 -9.09
N LYS A 138 7.88 -14.77 -8.31
CA LYS A 138 6.47 -14.81 -7.90
C LYS A 138 6.31 -14.05 -6.59
N HIS A 139 5.32 -13.16 -6.54
CA HIS A 139 5.13 -12.23 -5.44
C HIS A 139 3.66 -12.01 -5.15
N PHE A 140 3.29 -12.05 -3.87
CA PHE A 140 1.93 -11.72 -3.44
C PHE A 140 1.79 -10.21 -3.26
N VAL A 141 0.77 -9.65 -3.90
CA VAL A 141 0.44 -8.23 -3.82
C VAL A 141 -1.04 -8.06 -3.52
N VAL A 142 -1.40 -6.91 -2.96
CA VAL A 142 -2.81 -6.53 -2.75
C VAL A 142 -3.30 -5.83 -4.01
N LEU A 143 -4.23 -6.43 -4.73
CA LEU A 143 -5.01 -5.71 -5.73
C LEU A 143 -6.01 -4.83 -4.98
N GLN A 144 -5.85 -3.52 -5.12
CA GLN A 144 -6.63 -2.51 -4.41
C GLN A 144 -7.89 -2.14 -5.20
N ARG A 145 -7.69 -1.81 -6.47
CA ARG A 145 -8.72 -1.36 -7.40
C ARG A 145 -8.26 -1.63 -8.83
N SER A 146 -9.20 -1.85 -9.73
CA SER A 146 -8.95 -1.80 -11.16
C SER A 146 -10.02 -0.99 -11.88
N ASP A 147 -9.60 -0.26 -12.90
CA ASP A 147 -10.45 0.48 -13.82
C ASP A 147 -10.16 -0.01 -15.26
N LYS A 148 -10.74 0.64 -16.27
CA LYS A 148 -10.59 0.24 -17.68
C LYS A 148 -9.15 0.15 -18.15
N ASP A 149 -8.32 1.11 -17.78
CA ASP A 149 -6.94 1.22 -18.30
C ASP A 149 -5.89 0.79 -17.27
N TRP A 150 -6.22 0.85 -15.98
CA TRP A 150 -5.25 0.81 -14.89
C TRP A 150 -5.62 -0.20 -13.79
N VAL A 151 -4.62 -0.91 -13.29
CA VAL A 151 -4.70 -1.76 -12.10
C VAL A 151 -3.82 -1.18 -11.01
N TYR A 152 -4.41 -0.89 -9.86
CA TYR A 152 -3.74 -0.34 -8.68
C TYR A 152 -3.42 -1.48 -7.72
N ILE A 153 -2.15 -1.58 -7.33
CA ILE A 153 -1.68 -2.60 -6.40
C ILE A 153 -0.93 -1.96 -5.23
N GLY A 154 -1.13 -2.55 -4.05
CA GLY A 154 -0.28 -2.38 -2.89
C GLY A 154 0.73 -3.51 -2.84
N ASP A 155 1.97 -3.24 -3.21
CA ASP A 155 3.07 -4.20 -3.12
C ASP A 155 3.75 -4.05 -1.74
N PRO A 156 3.80 -5.11 -0.89
CA PRO A 156 4.46 -5.03 0.41
C PRO A 156 5.94 -4.67 0.38
N VAL A 157 6.62 -4.86 -0.75
CA VAL A 157 8.05 -4.57 -0.96
C VAL A 157 8.24 -3.26 -1.72
N LEU A 158 7.40 -3.01 -2.71
CA LEU A 158 7.57 -1.89 -3.64
C LEU A 158 6.60 -0.73 -3.41
N GLY A 159 5.70 -0.84 -2.44
CA GLY A 159 4.68 0.15 -2.11
C GLY A 159 3.57 0.24 -3.14
N HIS A 160 2.87 1.37 -3.16
CA HIS A 160 1.80 1.60 -4.15
C HIS A 160 2.35 1.66 -5.56
N LYS A 161 1.76 0.87 -6.45
CA LYS A 161 2.07 0.83 -7.88
C LYS A 161 0.81 0.78 -8.71
N ARG A 162 0.94 1.21 -9.97
CA ARG A 162 -0.11 1.15 -10.96
C ARG A 162 0.46 0.54 -12.24
N TYR A 163 -0.29 -0.39 -12.81
CA TYR A 163 0.05 -1.08 -14.05
C TYR A 163 -1.01 -0.77 -15.10
N ALA A 164 -0.62 -0.64 -16.36
CA ALA A 164 -1.58 -0.75 -17.45
C ALA A 164 -2.21 -2.16 -17.37
N GLN A 165 -3.51 -2.26 -17.63
CA GLN A 165 -4.23 -3.54 -17.50
C GLN A 165 -3.54 -4.66 -18.32
N ALA A 166 -3.14 -4.36 -19.56
CA ALA A 166 -2.44 -5.30 -20.42
C ALA A 166 -1.11 -5.81 -19.84
N ASP A 167 -0.38 -4.97 -19.10
CA ASP A 167 0.90 -5.36 -18.49
C ASP A 167 0.71 -6.15 -17.20
N PHE A 168 -0.31 -5.81 -16.42
CA PHE A 168 -0.68 -6.57 -15.23
C PHE A 168 -1.02 -8.03 -15.59
N VAL A 169 -1.87 -8.21 -16.62
CA VAL A 169 -2.35 -9.53 -17.05
C VAL A 169 -1.23 -10.45 -17.51
N LYS A 170 -0.16 -9.92 -18.12
CA LYS A 170 1.00 -10.73 -18.57
C LYS A 170 1.68 -11.51 -17.45
N GLY A 171 1.75 -10.93 -16.25
CA GLY A 171 2.39 -11.56 -15.09
C GLY A 171 1.40 -12.14 -14.08
N TRP A 172 0.09 -12.04 -14.32
CA TRP A 172 -0.91 -12.52 -13.38
C TRP A 172 -1.43 -13.91 -13.79
N ASN A 173 -1.56 -14.81 -12.82
CA ASN A 173 -1.94 -16.21 -13.07
C ASN A 173 -3.47 -16.45 -13.17
N GLY A 174 -4.28 -15.38 -13.17
CA GLY A 174 -5.74 -15.44 -13.24
C GLY A 174 -6.42 -15.79 -11.92
N ILE A 175 -5.68 -15.87 -10.80
CA ILE A 175 -6.24 -16.19 -9.49
C ILE A 175 -6.31 -14.93 -8.62
N VAL A 176 -7.48 -14.71 -8.02
CA VAL A 176 -7.69 -13.75 -6.93
C VAL A 176 -8.02 -14.50 -5.64
N PHE A 177 -7.45 -14.04 -4.53
CA PHE A 177 -7.69 -14.58 -3.21
C PHE A 177 -8.46 -13.54 -2.38
N ALA A 178 -9.75 -13.82 -2.15
CA ALA A 178 -10.64 -12.94 -1.43
C ALA A 178 -10.71 -13.33 0.05
N VAL A 179 -10.60 -12.32 0.91
CA VAL A 179 -10.78 -12.42 2.38
C VAL A 179 -12.19 -11.93 2.71
N LEU A 180 -12.98 -12.76 3.39
CA LEU A 180 -14.37 -12.47 3.74
C LEU A 180 -14.59 -12.67 5.23
N GLY A 181 -15.00 -11.63 5.94
CA GLY A 181 -15.35 -11.69 7.36
C GLY A 181 -16.46 -10.71 7.71
N GLU A 182 -16.90 -10.75 8.96
CA GLU A 182 -17.73 -9.67 9.52
C GLU A 182 -16.86 -8.42 9.74
N GLY A 183 -17.49 -7.24 9.79
CA GLY A 183 -16.78 -5.98 10.04
C GLY A 183 -16.00 -5.41 8.84
N TYR A 184 -16.25 -5.90 7.62
CA TYR A 184 -15.64 -5.32 6.41
C TYR A 184 -16.07 -3.85 6.21
N ASP A 185 -15.10 -2.95 6.22
CA ASP A 185 -15.30 -1.54 5.94
C ASP A 185 -15.32 -1.28 4.42
N LYS A 186 -16.47 -0.81 3.92
CA LYS A 186 -16.68 -0.46 2.51
C LYS A 186 -16.04 0.88 2.10
N THR A 187 -15.51 1.63 3.05
CA THR A 187 -14.87 2.93 2.87
C THR A 187 -13.38 2.91 3.20
N ASN A 188 -12.78 1.71 3.30
CA ASN A 188 -11.39 1.53 3.66
C ASN A 188 -10.41 2.23 2.70
N ALA A 189 -9.23 2.55 3.22
CA ALA A 189 -8.19 3.28 2.50
C ALA A 189 -7.64 2.54 1.26
N LEU A 190 -7.79 1.21 1.16
CA LEU A 190 -7.32 0.44 0.01
C LEU A 190 -8.18 0.66 -1.23
N LEU A 191 -9.42 1.13 -1.10
CA LEU A 191 -10.29 1.42 -2.25
C LEU A 191 -9.95 2.76 -2.92
N SER A 192 -9.21 3.63 -2.24
CA SER A 192 -8.75 4.93 -2.72
C SER A 192 -7.23 5.07 -2.59
N PRO A 193 -6.44 4.26 -3.32
CA PRO A 193 -5.00 4.26 -3.18
C PRO A 193 -4.39 5.58 -3.66
N PRO A 194 -3.30 6.05 -3.03
CA PRO A 194 -2.61 7.24 -3.49
C PRO A 194 -2.04 7.02 -4.90
N THR A 195 -1.97 8.08 -5.68
CA THR A 195 -1.27 8.04 -6.98
C THR A 195 0.20 7.67 -6.76
N PRO A 196 0.72 6.61 -7.41
CA PRO A 196 2.11 6.22 -7.26
C PRO A 196 3.07 7.36 -7.62
N LEU A 197 4.17 7.45 -6.87
CA LEU A 197 5.23 8.45 -7.07
C LEU A 197 6.13 8.01 -8.25
N THR A 198 5.59 7.99 -9.47
CA THR A 198 6.38 7.71 -10.68
C THR A 198 6.81 9.03 -11.33
N ALA A 199 8.13 9.27 -11.39
CA ALA A 199 8.73 10.54 -11.84
C ALA A 199 8.26 11.00 -13.24
N SER A 200 8.01 10.06 -14.16
CA SER A 200 7.63 10.39 -15.54
C SER A 200 6.23 11.02 -15.68
N ASN A 201 5.31 10.78 -14.74
CA ASN A 201 3.97 11.37 -14.83
C ASN A 201 3.90 12.75 -14.18
N GLN A 202 4.72 13.04 -13.16
CA GLN A 202 4.67 14.35 -12.50
C GLN A 202 5.31 15.47 -13.33
N LEU A 203 6.34 15.17 -14.13
CA LEU A 203 6.94 16.17 -15.03
C LEU A 203 5.99 16.62 -16.15
N ASN A 204 5.11 15.72 -16.62
CA ASN A 204 4.14 16.01 -17.68
C ASN A 204 2.77 16.49 -17.18
N THR A 205 2.49 16.37 -15.88
CA THR A 205 1.24 16.85 -15.26
C THR A 205 1.43 18.21 -14.58
N PHE A 206 2.62 18.81 -14.66
CA PHE A 206 2.81 20.21 -14.30
C PHE A 206 2.11 21.08 -15.35
N THR A 207 0.81 21.25 -15.18
CA THR A 207 0.09 22.33 -15.85
C THR A 207 0.40 23.58 -15.04
N PRO A 208 1.08 24.60 -15.60
CA PRO A 208 1.18 25.88 -14.91
C PRO A 208 -0.25 26.31 -14.56
N VAL A 209 -0.46 26.70 -13.30
CA VAL A 209 -1.76 27.18 -12.84
C VAL A 209 -2.16 28.32 -13.77
N ARG A 210 -3.34 28.21 -14.39
CA ARG A 210 -3.78 29.22 -15.36
C ARG A 210 -3.92 30.56 -14.64
N ASP A 211 -3.59 31.66 -15.30
CA ASP A 211 -3.75 33.00 -14.72
C ASP A 211 -5.18 33.22 -14.19
N SER A 212 -6.18 32.65 -14.87
CA SER A 212 -7.59 32.68 -14.41
C SER A 212 -7.82 31.93 -13.10
N GLU A 213 -7.14 30.80 -12.90
CA GLU A 213 -7.21 30.07 -11.63
C GLU A 213 -6.46 30.85 -10.56
N LEU A 214 -5.30 31.46 -10.85
CA LEU A 214 -4.55 32.27 -9.89
C LEU A 214 -5.33 33.53 -9.43
N MET A 215 -6.19 34.10 -10.28
CA MET A 215 -7.11 35.16 -9.87
C MET A 215 -8.09 34.70 -8.78
N ASP A 216 -8.53 33.43 -8.79
CA ASP A 216 -9.36 32.86 -7.71
C ASP A 216 -8.58 32.70 -6.39
N PHE A 217 -7.24 32.65 -6.45
CA PHE A 217 -6.35 32.65 -5.28
C PHE A 217 -5.95 34.07 -4.84
N GLY A 218 -6.49 35.13 -5.48
CA GLY A 218 -6.29 36.53 -5.08
C GLY A 218 -5.10 37.23 -5.73
N PHE A 219 -4.47 36.62 -6.74
CA PHE A 219 -3.44 37.29 -7.53
C PHE A 219 -4.08 38.31 -8.47
N ILE A 220 -3.52 39.52 -8.53
CA ILE A 220 -4.02 40.59 -9.39
C ILE A 220 -3.23 40.62 -10.70
N GLN A 221 -3.84 41.15 -11.76
CA GLN A 221 -3.26 41.14 -13.10
C GLN A 221 -1.86 41.79 -13.16
N SER A 222 -1.53 42.73 -12.26
CA SER A 222 -0.22 43.36 -12.16
C SER A 222 0.89 42.46 -11.62
N ASP A 223 0.56 41.32 -11.00
CA ASP A 223 1.56 40.38 -10.48
C ASP A 223 2.11 39.44 -11.56
N PHE A 224 1.55 39.50 -12.77
CA PHE A 224 1.87 38.63 -13.91
C PHE A 224 2.70 39.30 -15.01
N PHE A 225 3.10 40.58 -14.84
CA PHE A 225 3.85 41.37 -15.82
C PHE A 225 5.03 42.11 -15.20
#